data_AF-A0AA89BC37-F1
#
_entry.id   AF-A0AA89BC37-F1
#
_cell.length_a   1.000
_cell.length_b   1.000
_cell.length_c   1.000
_cell.angle_alpha   90.00
_cell.angle_beta   90.00
_cell.angle_gamma   90.00
#
_symmetry.space_group_name_H-M   'P 1'
#
loop_
_entity.id
_entity.type
_entity.pdbx_description
1 polymer ?
#
loop_
_entity_poly.entity_id
_entity_poly.type
_entity_poly.pdbx_seq_one_letter_code
_entity_poly.pdbx_strand_id
1 'polypeptide(L)'
;MLISSFQAEEAQQLRRLQKKRKAETMRLLDMERRQKKRVEEIRETQKKDEENMNLKEQHRAEVRKELDKLEMTCKDMASLLRGLGVNVAGPLSHEVRAAYKRALLSFHPDRASGSDIHLQVEAEEKFKLISRMKDKFSPTL
;
A
#
# COMPACT_ATOMS: atom_id res chain seq x y z
N MET A 1 64.31 32.85 -27.59
CA MET A 1 62.84 33.00 -27.40
C MET A 1 62.06 31.71 -27.65
N LEU A 2 62.40 30.88 -28.64
CA LEU A 2 61.67 29.63 -28.99
C LEU A 2 61.54 28.57 -27.87
N ILE A 3 62.51 28.47 -26.96
CA ILE A 3 62.48 27.49 -25.85
C ILE A 3 61.41 27.87 -24.80
N SER A 4 61.16 29.18 -24.61
CA SER A 4 60.20 29.69 -23.62
C SER A 4 58.74 29.50 -24.05
N SER A 5 58.45 29.53 -25.35
CA SER A 5 57.10 29.31 -25.88
C SER A 5 56.68 27.84 -25.79
N PHE A 6 57.63 26.93 -26.05
CA PHE A 6 57.39 25.48 -25.95
C PHE A 6 57.04 25.04 -24.51
N GLN A 7 57.82 25.51 -23.52
CA GLN A 7 57.56 25.22 -22.11
C GLN A 7 56.22 25.79 -21.61
N ALA A 8 55.81 26.95 -22.13
CA ALA A 8 54.51 27.56 -21.79
C ALA A 8 53.33 26.73 -22.33
N GLU A 9 53.47 26.17 -23.53
CA GLU A 9 52.46 25.34 -24.17
C GLU A 9 52.31 23.97 -23.47
N GLU A 10 53.40 23.30 -23.12
CA GLU A 10 53.39 22.09 -22.29
C GLU A 10 52.72 22.32 -20.94
N ALA A 11 53.07 23.41 -20.24
CA ALA A 11 52.45 23.77 -18.97
C ALA A 11 50.94 24.05 -19.14
N GLN A 12 50.51 24.60 -20.28
CA GLN A 12 49.09 24.79 -20.58
C GLN A 12 48.36 23.46 -20.83
N GLN A 13 48.97 22.53 -21.57
CA GLN A 13 48.42 21.19 -21.82
C GLN A 13 48.29 20.39 -20.52
N LEU A 14 49.31 20.42 -19.66
CA LEU A 14 49.29 19.75 -18.35
C LEU A 14 48.14 20.28 -17.46
N ARG A 15 47.95 21.61 -17.44
CA ARG A 15 46.83 22.24 -16.70
C ARG A 15 45.47 21.82 -17.25
N ARG A 16 45.31 21.71 -18.58
CA ARG A 16 44.06 21.24 -19.20
C ARG A 16 43.77 19.78 -18.84
N LEU A 17 44.78 18.91 -18.89
CA LEU A 17 44.65 17.51 -18.48
C LEU A 17 44.27 17.37 -17.00
N GLN A 18 44.91 18.13 -16.12
CA GLN A 18 44.56 18.15 -14.69
C GLN A 18 43.11 18.61 -14.45
N LYS A 19 42.65 19.65 -15.16
CA LYS A 19 41.26 20.12 -15.07
C LYS A 19 40.27 19.04 -15.54
N LYS A 20 40.57 18.35 -16.64
CA LYS A 20 39.76 17.22 -17.13
C LYS A 20 39.68 16.09 -16.10
N ARG A 21 40.83 15.65 -15.56
CA ARG A 21 40.88 14.62 -14.52
C ARG A 21 40.09 14.99 -13.28
N LYS A 22 40.24 16.23 -12.78
CA LYS A 22 39.47 16.71 -11.62
C LYS A 22 37.96 16.72 -11.90
N ALA A 23 37.55 17.20 -13.08
CA ALA A 23 36.14 17.20 -13.46
C ALA A 23 35.57 15.78 -13.57
N GLU A 24 36.34 14.83 -14.10
CA GLU A 24 35.96 13.42 -14.20
C GLU A 24 35.85 12.77 -12.81
N THR A 25 36.82 12.97 -11.92
CA THR A 25 36.75 12.48 -10.53
C THR A 25 35.53 13.05 -9.81
N MET A 26 35.25 14.35 -9.95
CA MET A 26 34.06 14.96 -9.35
C MET A 26 32.76 14.36 -9.89
N ARG A 27 32.69 14.07 -11.19
CA ARG A 27 31.52 13.40 -11.80
C ARG A 27 31.32 11.99 -11.26
N LEU A 28 32.39 11.21 -11.15
CA LEU A 28 32.33 9.84 -10.62
C LEU A 28 31.84 9.84 -9.16
N LEU A 29 32.36 10.74 -8.32
CA LEU A 29 31.92 10.86 -6.93
C LEU A 29 30.45 11.30 -6.81
N ASP A 30 29.98 12.22 -7.65
CA ASP A 30 28.57 12.63 -7.67
C ASP A 30 27.67 11.48 -8.14
N MET A 31 28.09 10.73 -9.16
CA MET A 31 27.36 9.54 -9.62
C MET A 31 27.25 8.48 -8.53
N GLU A 32 28.36 8.16 -7.83
CA GLU A 32 28.38 7.22 -6.72
C GLU A 32 27.46 7.68 -5.57
N ARG A 33 27.54 8.96 -5.20
CA ARG A 33 26.66 9.56 -4.17
C ARG A 33 25.18 9.41 -4.53
N ARG A 34 24.80 9.69 -5.78
CA ARG A 34 23.41 9.55 -6.26
C ARG A 34 22.97 8.09 -6.31
N GLN A 35 23.84 7.18 -6.74
CA GLN A 35 23.54 5.75 -6.72
C GLN A 35 23.28 5.27 -5.29
N LYS A 36 24.15 5.63 -4.34
CA LYS A 36 23.98 5.28 -2.93
C LYS A 36 22.67 5.85 -2.35
N LYS A 37 22.33 7.10 -2.67
CA LYS A 37 21.08 7.73 -2.23
C LYS A 37 19.85 6.99 -2.75
N ARG A 38 19.82 6.64 -4.05
CA ARG A 38 18.70 5.88 -4.64
C ARG A 38 18.53 4.50 -4.03
N VAL A 39 19.65 3.80 -3.78
CA VAL A 39 19.60 2.47 -3.13
C VAL A 39 19.01 2.59 -1.73
N GLU A 40 19.39 3.62 -0.98
CA GLU A 40 18.83 3.83 0.37
C GLU A 40 17.34 4.19 0.32
N GLU A 41 16.92 5.06 -0.59
CA GLU A 41 15.49 5.41 -0.78
C GLU A 41 14.64 4.17 -1.12
N ILE A 42 15.15 3.27 -1.97
CA ILE A 42 14.49 2.00 -2.29
C ILE A 42 14.41 1.11 -1.06
N ARG A 43 15.51 0.96 -0.30
CA ARG A 43 15.54 0.14 0.92
C ARG A 43 14.57 0.65 1.98
N GLU A 44 14.53 1.96 2.21
CA GLU A 44 13.58 2.56 3.14
C GLU A 44 12.13 2.36 2.71
N THR A 45 11.85 2.48 1.40
CA THR A 45 10.51 2.24 0.86
C THR A 45 10.10 0.78 1.03
N GLN A 46 10.96 -0.16 0.66
CA GLN A 46 10.72 -1.60 0.84
C GLN A 46 10.48 -1.95 2.30
N LYS A 47 11.29 -1.41 3.21
CA LYS A 47 11.12 -1.64 4.65
C LYS A 47 9.76 -1.14 5.15
N LYS A 48 9.34 0.06 4.74
CA LYS A 48 8.03 0.61 5.09
C LYS A 48 6.89 -0.23 4.52
N ASP A 49 7.03 -0.71 3.28
CA ASP A 49 6.04 -1.57 2.65
C ASP A 49 5.92 -2.91 3.39
N GLU A 50 7.04 -3.53 3.78
CA GLU A 50 7.05 -4.75 4.60
C GLU A 50 6.39 -4.54 5.98
N GLU A 51 6.73 -3.45 6.67
CA GLU A 51 6.11 -3.08 7.96
C GLU A 51 4.59 -2.88 7.81
N ASN A 52 4.16 -2.16 6.77
CA ASN A 52 2.74 -1.95 6.46
C ASN A 52 2.02 -3.27 6.15
N MET A 53 2.66 -4.17 5.39
CA MET A 53 2.10 -5.49 5.08
C MET A 53 1.95 -6.36 6.33
N ASN A 54 2.93 -6.33 7.23
CA ASN A 54 2.89 -7.06 8.50
C ASN A 54 1.77 -6.53 9.41
N LEU A 55 1.61 -5.21 9.54
CA LEU A 55 0.52 -4.60 10.29
C LEU A 55 -0.85 -4.96 9.71
N LYS A 56 -0.99 -4.93 8.37
CA LYS A 56 -2.22 -5.39 7.71
C LYS A 56 -2.52 -6.84 8.04
N GLU A 57 -1.53 -7.72 8.07
CA GLU A 57 -1.75 -9.14 8.40
C GLU A 57 -2.19 -9.34 9.85
N GLN A 58 -1.61 -8.60 10.81
CA GLN A 58 -2.04 -8.63 12.20
C GLN A 58 -3.50 -8.23 12.34
N HIS A 59 -3.89 -7.10 11.75
CA HIS A 59 -5.29 -6.67 11.75
C HIS A 59 -6.20 -7.66 10.99
N ARG A 60 -5.73 -8.28 9.90
CA ARG A 60 -6.50 -9.30 9.18
C ARG A 60 -6.81 -10.49 10.09
N ALA A 61 -5.83 -10.96 10.86
CA ALA A 61 -6.02 -12.06 11.79
C ALA A 61 -7.02 -11.71 12.90
N GLU A 62 -6.91 -10.51 13.48
CA GLU A 62 -7.81 -10.02 14.52
C GLU A 62 -9.26 -9.87 14.01
N VAL A 63 -9.43 -9.18 12.88
CA VAL A 63 -10.75 -8.96 12.27
C VAL A 63 -11.38 -10.30 11.88
N ARG A 64 -10.63 -11.21 11.22
CA ARG A 64 -11.14 -12.54 10.86
C ARG A 64 -11.60 -13.33 12.06
N LYS A 65 -10.85 -13.31 13.15
CA LYS A 65 -11.24 -13.99 14.39
C LYS A 65 -12.60 -13.52 14.92
N GLU A 66 -12.85 -12.21 14.89
CA GLU A 66 -14.15 -11.66 15.32
C GLU A 66 -15.27 -11.95 14.30
N LEU A 67 -14.96 -11.88 13.00
CA LEU A 67 -15.89 -12.21 11.93
C LEU A 67 -16.28 -13.69 11.91
N ASP A 68 -15.36 -14.61 12.21
CA ASP A 68 -15.61 -16.04 12.28
C ASP A 68 -16.56 -16.35 13.46
N LYS A 69 -16.34 -15.73 14.63
CA LYS A 69 -17.28 -15.83 15.75
C LYS A 69 -18.66 -15.30 15.36
N LEU A 70 -18.71 -14.15 14.67
CA LEU A 70 -19.96 -13.58 14.20
C LEU A 70 -20.66 -14.54 13.23
N GLU A 71 -19.95 -15.08 12.24
CA GLU A 71 -20.52 -16.03 11.28
C GLU A 71 -21.13 -17.24 11.97
N MET A 72 -20.43 -17.82 12.95
CA MET A 72 -20.91 -19.01 13.69
C MET A 72 -22.19 -18.76 14.47
N THR A 73 -22.46 -17.50 14.87
CA THR A 73 -23.68 -17.14 15.62
C THR A 73 -24.84 -16.71 14.71
N CYS A 74 -24.57 -16.31 13.47
CA CYS A 74 -25.57 -15.79 12.56
C CYS A 74 -26.31 -16.88 11.78
N LYS A 75 -27.65 -16.90 11.88
CA LYS A 75 -28.51 -17.87 11.21
C LYS A 75 -29.00 -17.43 9.82
N ASP A 76 -29.02 -16.12 9.58
CA ASP A 76 -29.52 -15.52 8.35
C ASP A 76 -28.77 -14.21 8.02
N MET A 77 -29.00 -13.71 6.80
CA MET A 77 -28.38 -12.47 6.31
C MET A 77 -28.77 -11.25 7.17
N ALA A 78 -29.99 -11.19 7.70
CA ALA A 78 -30.44 -10.06 8.52
C ALA A 78 -29.65 -9.96 9.83
N SER A 79 -29.40 -11.10 10.48
CA SER A 79 -28.65 -11.20 11.74
C SER A 79 -27.18 -10.89 11.53
N LEU A 80 -26.59 -11.37 10.43
CA LEU A 80 -25.23 -11.00 10.02
C LEU A 80 -25.08 -9.50 9.83
N LEU A 81 -25.96 -8.88 9.04
CA LEU A 81 -25.91 -7.44 8.76
C LEU A 81 -26.04 -6.61 10.05
N ARG A 82 -26.94 -6.99 10.96
CA ARG A 82 -27.06 -6.34 12.28
C ARG A 82 -25.78 -6.49 13.11
N GLY A 83 -25.19 -7.68 13.14
CA GLY A 83 -23.92 -7.92 13.85
C GLY A 83 -22.73 -7.14 13.27
N LEU A 84 -22.78 -6.79 11.98
CA LEU A 84 -21.81 -5.91 11.33
C LEU A 84 -22.10 -4.41 11.54
N GLY A 85 -23.14 -4.06 12.30
CA GLY A 85 -23.55 -2.68 12.56
C GLY A 85 -24.43 -2.06 11.47
N VAL A 86 -24.99 -2.86 10.56
CA VAL A 86 -25.88 -2.38 9.49
C VAL A 86 -27.33 -2.50 9.95
N ASN A 87 -28.05 -1.38 9.97
CA ASN A 87 -29.46 -1.39 10.32
C ASN A 87 -30.31 -2.10 9.24
N VAL A 88 -31.13 -3.05 9.70
CA VAL A 88 -32.11 -3.80 8.90
C VAL A 88 -33.49 -3.46 9.45
N ALA A 89 -34.33 -2.80 8.64
CA ALA A 89 -35.62 -2.27 9.07
C ALA A 89 -36.60 -3.36 9.56
N GLY A 90 -36.51 -4.56 8.99
CA GLY A 90 -37.33 -5.69 9.37
C GLY A 90 -36.87 -6.98 8.68
N PRO A 91 -37.54 -8.11 8.94
CA PRO A 91 -37.15 -9.42 8.42
C PRO A 91 -37.54 -9.64 6.95
N LEU A 92 -38.21 -8.67 6.30
CA LEU A 92 -38.70 -8.85 4.94
C LEU A 92 -37.55 -8.88 3.92
N SER A 93 -37.65 -9.77 2.94
CA SER A 93 -36.57 -10.03 1.95
C SER A 93 -36.07 -8.75 1.25
N HIS A 94 -36.97 -7.81 0.92
CA HIS A 94 -36.59 -6.56 0.27
C HIS A 94 -35.83 -5.60 1.20
N GLU A 95 -36.16 -5.57 2.49
CA GLU A 95 -35.47 -4.74 3.50
C GLU A 95 -34.06 -5.28 3.77
N VAL A 96 -33.94 -6.61 3.88
CA VAL A 96 -32.66 -7.30 4.00
C VAL A 96 -31.80 -7.05 2.77
N ARG A 97 -32.38 -7.14 1.55
CA ARG A 97 -31.68 -6.84 0.30
C ARG A 97 -31.21 -5.38 0.23
N ALA A 98 -32.03 -4.43 0.69
CA ALA A 98 -31.64 -3.02 0.75
C ALA A 98 -30.48 -2.80 1.74
N ALA A 99 -30.56 -3.43 2.92
CA ALA A 99 -29.48 -3.38 3.91
C ALA A 99 -28.19 -4.02 3.39
N TYR A 100 -28.28 -5.16 2.70
CA TYR A 100 -27.15 -5.81 2.04
C TYR A 100 -26.45 -4.87 1.05
N LYS A 101 -27.20 -4.21 0.16
CA LYS A 101 -26.64 -3.24 -0.79
C LYS A 101 -25.96 -2.06 -0.07
N ARG A 102 -26.56 -1.56 1.02
CA ARG A 102 -25.92 -0.51 1.84
C ARG A 102 -24.61 -1.02 2.45
N ALA A 103 -24.59 -2.24 2.97
CA ALA A 103 -23.41 -2.84 3.56
C ALA A 103 -22.25 -2.97 2.55
N LEU A 104 -22.53 -3.44 1.34
CA LEU A 104 -21.53 -3.51 0.27
C LEU A 104 -20.93 -2.14 -0.06
N LEU A 105 -21.76 -1.09 -0.07
CA LEU A 105 -21.28 0.27 -0.30
C LEU A 105 -20.48 0.81 0.88
N SER A 106 -20.91 0.56 2.11
CA SER A 106 -20.23 1.04 3.32
C SER A 106 -18.88 0.38 3.54
N PHE A 107 -18.77 -0.92 3.25
CA PHE A 107 -17.54 -1.70 3.45
C PHE A 107 -16.73 -1.87 2.16
N HIS A 108 -17.01 -1.10 1.10
CA HIS A 108 -16.25 -1.19 -0.15
C HIS A 108 -14.79 -0.76 0.08
N PRO A 109 -13.78 -1.52 -0.39
CA PRO A 109 -12.36 -1.18 -0.23
C PRO A 109 -12.02 0.25 -0.71
N ASP A 110 -12.54 0.65 -1.88
CA ASP A 110 -12.30 2.00 -2.41
C ASP A 110 -12.74 3.13 -1.48
N ARG A 111 -13.79 2.93 -0.67
CA ARG A 111 -14.23 3.94 0.29
C ARG A 111 -13.33 4.02 1.53
N ALA A 112 -12.65 2.93 1.85
CA ALA A 112 -11.72 2.87 2.97
C ALA A 112 -10.27 3.21 2.57
N SER A 113 -9.95 3.31 1.28
CA SER A 113 -8.60 3.48 0.74
C SER A 113 -7.77 4.64 1.34
N GLY A 114 -8.42 5.73 1.77
CA GLY A 114 -7.79 6.87 2.43
C GLY A 114 -7.86 6.86 3.96
N SER A 115 -8.43 5.82 4.56
CA SER A 115 -8.58 5.67 6.02
C SER A 115 -7.35 5.00 6.63
N ASP A 116 -7.32 4.92 7.97
CA ASP A 116 -6.30 4.16 8.70
C ASP A 116 -6.25 2.68 8.28
N ILE A 117 -5.07 2.04 8.44
CA ILE A 117 -4.80 0.67 8.02
C ILE A 117 -5.80 -0.32 8.63
N HIS A 118 -6.16 -0.15 9.91
CA HIS A 118 -7.14 -1.01 10.57
C HIS A 118 -8.50 -0.94 9.85
N LEU A 119 -8.99 0.26 9.56
CA LEU A 119 -10.28 0.48 8.91
C LEU A 119 -10.30 -0.05 7.47
N GLN A 120 -9.18 0.06 6.74
CA GLN A 120 -9.02 -0.54 5.41
C GLN A 120 -9.23 -2.05 5.47
N VAL A 121 -8.51 -2.72 6.38
CA VAL A 121 -8.57 -4.17 6.56
C VAL A 121 -9.96 -4.60 7.03
N GLU A 122 -10.54 -3.89 7.99
CA GLU A 122 -11.87 -4.18 8.52
C GLU A 122 -12.93 -4.10 7.42
N ALA A 123 -12.92 -3.05 6.59
CA ALA A 123 -13.83 -2.92 5.47
C ALA A 123 -13.67 -4.07 4.47
N GLU A 124 -12.43 -4.39 4.08
CA GLU A 124 -12.12 -5.47 3.13
C GLU A 124 -12.64 -6.83 3.63
N GLU A 125 -12.36 -7.19 4.88
CA GLU A 125 -12.77 -8.48 5.44
C GLU A 125 -14.28 -8.56 5.69
N LYS A 126 -14.93 -7.46 6.11
CA LYS A 126 -16.41 -7.40 6.17
C LYS A 126 -17.05 -7.56 4.80
N PHE A 127 -16.48 -6.92 3.77
CA PHE A 127 -16.97 -7.04 2.39
C PHE A 127 -16.87 -8.47 1.87
N LYS A 128 -15.72 -9.14 2.10
CA LYS A 128 -15.53 -10.56 1.76
C LYS A 128 -16.55 -11.44 2.46
N LEU A 129 -16.76 -11.24 3.76
CA LEU A 129 -17.74 -12.01 4.53
C LEU A 129 -19.15 -11.82 3.98
N ILE A 130 -19.61 -10.58 3.81
CA ILE A 130 -20.95 -10.29 3.29
C ILE A 130 -21.16 -10.94 1.92
N SER A 131 -20.18 -10.85 1.04
CA SER A 131 -20.23 -11.43 -0.31
C SER A 131 -20.32 -12.97 -0.25
N ARG A 132 -19.47 -13.62 0.56
CA ARG A 132 -19.50 -15.08 0.77
C ARG A 132 -20.83 -15.54 1.36
N MET A 133 -21.34 -14.81 2.35
CA MET A 133 -22.57 -15.18 3.08
C MET A 133 -23.83 -14.96 2.24
N LYS A 134 -23.80 -14.08 1.23
CA LYS A 134 -24.88 -13.98 0.24
C LYS A 134 -25.11 -15.35 -0.39
N ASP A 135 -24.07 -16.00 -0.89
CA ASP A 135 -24.24 -17.25 -1.62
C ASP A 135 -24.69 -18.39 -0.68
N LYS A 136 -24.27 -18.36 0.59
CA LYS A 136 -24.71 -19.28 1.64
C LYS A 136 -26.19 -19.10 2.03
N PHE A 137 -26.67 -17.86 2.14
CA PHE A 137 -28.04 -17.56 2.57
C PHE A 137 -29.03 -17.38 1.41
N SER A 138 -28.54 -17.30 0.16
CA SER A 138 -29.35 -17.34 -1.04
C SER A 138 -28.72 -18.27 -2.08
N PRO A 139 -28.79 -19.61 -1.89
CA PRO A 139 -28.26 -20.57 -2.86
C PRO A 139 -29.09 -20.66 -4.15
N THR A 140 -30.19 -19.91 -4.28
CA THR A 140 -31.13 -20.04 -5.41
C THR A 140 -31.83 -18.71 -5.71
N LEU A 141 -31.07 -17.72 -6.21
CA LEU A 141 -31.62 -16.60 -6.99
C LEU A 141 -30.89 -16.51 -8.32
#